data_AF-A0A0A3Z3M6-F1
#
_entry.id   AF-A0A0A3Z3M6-F1
#
_cell.length_a   1.000
_cell.length_b   1.000
_cell.length_c   1.000
_cell.angle_alpha   90.00
_cell.angle_beta   90.00
_cell.angle_gamma   90.00
#
_symmetry.space_group_name_H-M   'P 1'
#
loop_
_entity.id
_entity.type
_entity.pdbx_description
1 polymer ?
#
loop_
_entity_poly.entity_id
_entity_poly.type
_entity_poly.pdbx_seq_one_letter_code
_entity_poly.pdbx_strand_id
1 'polypeptide(L)'
;MARITLLVFTAALLAPRAMAFPLGGDQTVLPAGTEFSEEALARPRELFHSEAVGGHKSYLVNLGDLAFNSPAILGGKARQAEMSCGTCHVNGASNPKLFVPGASSRPGTFDTTSLVFNPKTFNSILDPVRIPSLRGARFLAPYGHDGRITSLRDFVYNVIVNEFSGPKPSDEVLDGLVAYINDIDFLPNPKVAPGGRLTAQAGDAGRRGEKLFFKPFPRQAELSCAGCHIPSGTFNDQARHDVGSGGLVKTPTLLNANFNAPYFHDGRYDSYEQVVDHFDRVFDLGLSAQDTQDLVAYLNAVGDGERPFDKDGVVIRMKEVLELSSVLQVAIPAGNTAVVSLAVTGVGAELRELTEHIPDIRNASVGGNDERLAARAILKDLVLTLRRIDIDVSAGRIDDAMAEYRSFALLVNFDVPVGLKKAEPWSLFNSNVHQSYYAALGRLLPAAGQQPQ
;
A
#
# COMPACT_ATOMS: atom_id res chain seq x y z
N MET A 1 -44.84 -59.83 -4.30
CA MET A 1 -44.87 -58.38 -4.08
C MET A 1 -43.87 -58.04 -2.98
N ALA A 2 -42.70 -57.52 -3.34
CA ALA A 2 -41.76 -56.90 -2.39
C ALA A 2 -41.07 -55.77 -3.15
N ARG A 3 -41.45 -54.53 -2.82
CA ARG A 3 -40.85 -53.30 -3.37
C ARG A 3 -39.53 -53.04 -2.67
N ILE A 4 -38.44 -52.98 -3.44
CA ILE A 4 -37.14 -52.49 -2.98
C ILE A 4 -37.19 -50.97 -3.01
N THR A 5 -37.14 -50.34 -1.84
CA THR A 5 -37.03 -48.88 -1.70
C THR A 5 -35.55 -48.52 -1.64
N LEU A 6 -35.04 -47.89 -2.69
CA LEU A 6 -33.69 -47.34 -2.76
C LEU A 6 -33.67 -46.00 -2.03
N LEU A 7 -33.05 -45.93 -0.84
CA LEU A 7 -32.76 -44.67 -0.17
C LEU A 7 -31.49 -44.06 -0.79
N VAL A 8 -31.67 -42.96 -1.52
CA VAL A 8 -30.56 -42.12 -1.99
C VAL A 8 -30.21 -41.15 -0.86
N PHE A 9 -29.08 -41.37 -0.19
CA PHE A 9 -28.47 -40.38 0.70
C PHE A 9 -27.77 -39.32 -0.15
N THR A 10 -28.40 -38.15 -0.31
CA THR A 10 -27.72 -36.94 -0.77
C THR A 10 -26.89 -36.38 0.40
N ALA A 11 -25.59 -36.66 0.38
CA ALA A 11 -24.65 -35.98 1.26
C ALA A 11 -24.58 -34.49 0.87
N ALA A 12 -25.19 -33.63 1.67
CA ALA A 12 -25.00 -32.19 1.58
C ALA A 12 -23.53 -31.88 1.94
N LEU A 13 -22.72 -31.57 0.92
CA LEU A 13 -21.39 -31.01 1.08
C LEU A 13 -21.52 -29.62 1.72
N LEU A 14 -21.41 -29.57 3.04
CA LEU A 14 -21.18 -28.33 3.79
C LEU A 14 -19.83 -27.76 3.33
N ALA A 15 -19.86 -26.57 2.73
CA ALA A 15 -18.66 -25.81 2.42
C ALA A 15 -17.82 -25.63 3.71
N PRO A 16 -16.49 -25.80 3.66
CA PRO A 16 -15.66 -25.63 4.84
C PRO A 16 -15.71 -24.16 5.27
N ARG A 17 -15.96 -23.94 6.57
CA ARG A 17 -15.83 -22.65 7.22
C ARG A 17 -14.43 -22.10 6.96
N ALA A 18 -14.32 -20.88 6.44
CA ALA A 18 -13.07 -20.13 6.44
C ALA A 18 -12.60 -19.98 7.90
N MET A 19 -11.58 -20.74 8.27
CA MET A 19 -10.86 -20.55 9.52
C MET A 19 -9.85 -19.44 9.30
N ALA A 20 -9.76 -18.49 10.25
CA ALA A 20 -8.65 -17.57 10.35
C ALA A 20 -7.35 -18.40 10.45
N PHE A 21 -6.42 -18.18 9.52
CA PHE A 21 -5.14 -18.88 9.49
C PHE A 21 -4.24 -18.37 10.61
N PRO A 22 -3.69 -19.24 11.47
CA PRO A 22 -2.61 -18.86 12.36
C PRO A 22 -1.29 -18.83 11.57
N LEU A 23 -0.55 -17.72 11.67
CA LEU A 23 0.85 -17.59 11.29
C LEU A 23 1.69 -18.54 12.15
N GLY A 24 1.81 -19.79 11.73
CA GLY A 24 2.54 -20.83 12.47
C GLY A 24 2.05 -22.24 12.16
N GLY A 25 2.30 -22.72 10.94
CA GLY A 25 2.06 -24.10 10.54
C GLY A 25 2.69 -24.38 9.18
N ASP A 26 3.15 -25.61 8.95
CA ASP A 26 3.97 -26.08 7.82
C ASP A 26 3.33 -25.96 6.40
N GLN A 27 2.28 -25.15 6.24
CA GLN A 27 1.63 -24.85 4.96
C GLN A 27 1.16 -23.39 4.89
N THR A 28 2.08 -22.44 5.02
CA THR A 28 1.83 -21.06 4.59
C THR A 28 1.92 -20.99 3.05
N VAL A 29 1.02 -20.22 2.41
CA VAL A 29 1.00 -20.03 0.94
C VAL A 29 2.32 -19.44 0.44
N LEU A 30 2.92 -18.59 1.27
CA LEU A 30 4.23 -17.98 1.06
C LEU A 30 5.29 -18.61 1.98
N PRO A 31 6.58 -18.46 1.65
CA PRO A 31 7.67 -19.00 2.45
C PRO A 31 7.64 -18.53 3.91
N ALA A 32 8.09 -19.40 4.83
CA ALA A 32 8.25 -19.02 6.23
C ALA A 32 9.23 -17.84 6.36
N GLY A 33 8.86 -16.84 7.17
CA GLY A 33 9.61 -15.59 7.30
C GLY A 33 9.12 -14.45 6.39
N THR A 34 8.01 -14.64 5.67
CA THR A 34 7.31 -13.53 5.00
C THR A 34 6.77 -12.52 6.02
N GLU A 35 6.95 -11.24 5.73
CA GLU A 35 6.49 -10.10 6.54
C GLU A 35 5.83 -9.04 5.65
N PHE A 36 4.63 -8.58 6.01
CA PHE A 36 3.86 -7.58 5.25
C PHE A 36 3.67 -6.22 5.94
N SER A 37 4.15 -6.04 7.17
CA SER A 37 4.04 -4.79 7.98
C SER A 37 2.85 -4.67 8.95
N GLU A 38 2.35 -5.75 9.54
CA GLU A 38 1.15 -5.77 10.42
C GLU A 38 1.22 -4.91 11.71
N GLU A 39 2.39 -4.35 12.06
CA GLU A 39 2.65 -3.72 13.38
C GLU A 39 2.75 -2.17 13.37
N ALA A 40 2.42 -1.50 12.27
CA ALA A 40 2.66 -0.05 12.14
C ALA A 40 1.52 0.80 12.74
N LEU A 41 1.79 1.51 13.84
CA LEU A 41 0.86 2.49 14.44
C LEU A 41 0.71 3.79 13.64
N ALA A 42 1.66 4.07 12.74
CA ALA A 42 1.68 5.25 11.88
C ALA A 42 1.45 4.79 10.44
N ARG A 43 0.42 5.33 9.79
CA ARG A 43 0.10 5.02 8.39
C ARG A 43 0.64 6.14 7.50
N PRO A 44 1.24 5.81 6.34
CA PRO A 44 1.56 6.83 5.35
C PRO A 44 0.31 7.64 5.01
N ARG A 45 0.43 8.96 5.07
CA ARG A 45 -0.68 9.84 4.73
C ARG A 45 -0.93 9.82 3.23
N GLU A 46 -2.18 9.64 2.86
CA GLU A 46 -2.69 9.91 1.51
C GLU A 46 -3.13 11.35 1.40
N LEU A 47 -2.77 11.97 0.28
CA LEU A 47 -3.31 13.26 -0.12
C LEU A 47 -3.88 13.08 -1.51
N PHE A 48 -5.18 13.26 -1.65
CA PHE A 48 -5.84 13.17 -2.94
C PHE A 48 -5.93 14.55 -3.58
N HIS A 49 -5.60 14.64 -4.86
CA HIS A 49 -5.67 15.87 -5.63
C HIS A 49 -7.10 16.42 -5.67
N SER A 50 -8.09 15.55 -5.87
CA SER A 50 -9.52 15.88 -5.84
C SER A 50 -9.94 16.60 -4.55
N GLU A 51 -9.45 16.16 -3.39
CA GLU A 51 -9.68 16.82 -2.11
C GLU A 51 -8.85 18.11 -1.95
N ALA A 52 -7.58 18.09 -2.38
CA ALA A 52 -6.66 19.22 -2.23
C ALA A 52 -7.13 20.49 -2.97
N VAL A 53 -7.87 20.33 -4.08
CA VAL A 53 -8.48 21.45 -4.82
C VAL A 53 -9.87 21.84 -4.29
N GLY A 54 -10.29 21.31 -3.15
CA GLY A 54 -11.56 21.62 -2.49
C GLY A 54 -12.75 20.79 -2.96
N GLY A 55 -12.51 19.71 -3.72
CA GLY A 55 -13.52 18.75 -4.16
C GLY A 55 -13.61 17.50 -3.29
N HIS A 56 -14.12 16.42 -3.87
CA HIS A 56 -14.25 15.10 -3.25
C HIS A 56 -13.80 14.02 -4.23
N LYS A 57 -13.35 12.87 -3.71
CA LYS A 57 -13.04 11.69 -4.52
C LYS A 57 -14.25 11.29 -5.37
N SER A 58 -14.01 11.03 -6.66
CA SER A 58 -15.06 10.57 -7.57
C SER A 58 -15.39 9.09 -7.33
N TYR A 59 -16.51 8.62 -7.90
CA TYR A 59 -16.85 7.20 -7.94
C TYR A 59 -15.70 6.32 -8.43
N LEU A 60 -15.03 6.73 -9.52
CA LEU A 60 -13.91 5.96 -10.08
C LEU A 60 -12.71 5.90 -9.14
N VAL A 61 -12.41 6.99 -8.43
CA VAL A 61 -11.32 7.01 -7.44
C VAL A 61 -11.64 6.04 -6.30
N ASN A 62 -12.85 6.06 -5.75
CA ASN A 62 -13.24 5.15 -4.66
C ASN A 62 -13.34 3.68 -5.13
N LEU A 63 -13.76 3.43 -6.37
CA LEU A 63 -13.73 2.09 -6.98
C LEU A 63 -12.30 1.60 -7.17
N GLY A 64 -11.41 2.49 -7.61
CA GLY A 64 -9.99 2.21 -7.74
C GLY A 64 -9.34 1.86 -6.42
N ASP A 65 -9.62 2.62 -5.38
CA ASP A 65 -9.14 2.39 -4.01
C ASP A 65 -9.58 1.02 -3.47
N LEU A 66 -10.87 0.69 -3.63
CA LEU A 66 -11.40 -0.65 -3.33
C LEU A 66 -10.67 -1.77 -4.09
N ALA A 67 -10.48 -1.60 -5.40
CA ALA A 67 -9.80 -2.59 -6.23
C ALA A 67 -8.32 -2.71 -5.84
N PHE A 68 -7.66 -1.58 -5.55
CA PHE A 68 -6.26 -1.52 -5.19
C PHE A 68 -5.95 -2.31 -3.92
N ASN A 69 -6.86 -2.25 -2.96
CA ASN A 69 -6.77 -2.97 -1.69
C ASN A 69 -7.39 -4.37 -1.72
N SER A 70 -7.96 -4.81 -2.85
CA SER A 70 -8.60 -6.13 -2.97
C SER A 70 -7.64 -7.22 -3.47
N PRO A 71 -7.48 -8.34 -2.72
CA PRO A 71 -6.70 -9.48 -3.21
C PRO A 71 -7.29 -10.15 -4.46
N ALA A 72 -8.57 -9.90 -4.74
CA ALA A 72 -9.25 -10.43 -5.93
C ALA A 72 -8.71 -9.84 -7.24
N ILE A 73 -7.93 -8.75 -7.19
CA ILE A 73 -7.27 -8.18 -8.36
C ILE A 73 -6.03 -8.99 -8.76
N LEU A 74 -5.26 -9.50 -7.80
CA LEU A 74 -4.08 -10.32 -8.08
C LEU A 74 -4.46 -11.79 -8.31
N GLY A 75 -3.56 -12.61 -8.82
CA GLY A 75 -3.79 -14.03 -9.10
C GLY A 75 -2.93 -14.98 -8.27
N GLY A 76 -3.06 -16.27 -8.57
CA GLY A 76 -2.18 -17.33 -8.06
C GLY A 76 -1.96 -17.29 -6.55
N LYS A 77 -0.68 -17.37 -6.16
CA LYS A 77 -0.26 -17.35 -4.75
C LYS A 77 -0.46 -16.00 -4.09
N ALA A 78 -0.37 -14.88 -4.81
CA ALA A 78 -0.61 -13.56 -4.24
C ALA A 78 -2.04 -13.45 -3.68
N ARG A 79 -3.04 -13.85 -4.48
CA ARG A 79 -4.43 -13.89 -3.99
C ARG A 79 -4.62 -14.85 -2.82
N GLN A 80 -4.04 -16.04 -2.89
CA GLN A 80 -4.13 -17.05 -1.82
C GLN A 80 -3.48 -16.57 -0.51
N ALA A 81 -2.48 -15.71 -0.61
CA ALA A 81 -1.80 -15.06 0.51
C ALA A 81 -2.46 -13.73 0.92
N GLU A 82 -3.66 -13.43 0.42
CA GLU A 82 -4.41 -12.19 0.68
C GLU A 82 -3.62 -10.91 0.32
N MET A 83 -2.69 -10.99 -0.63
CA MET A 83 -1.94 -9.83 -1.12
C MET A 83 -2.78 -8.98 -2.08
N SER A 84 -2.64 -7.68 -1.99
CA SER A 84 -3.20 -6.67 -2.89
C SER A 84 -2.10 -5.70 -3.34
N CYS A 85 -2.45 -4.68 -4.15
CA CYS A 85 -1.50 -3.61 -4.47
C CYS A 85 -1.09 -2.85 -3.19
N GLY A 86 -2.03 -2.67 -2.25
CA GLY A 86 -1.82 -2.03 -0.95
C GLY A 86 -0.82 -2.77 -0.05
N THR A 87 -0.62 -4.08 -0.24
CA THR A 87 0.42 -4.83 0.49
C THR A 87 1.83 -4.29 0.18
N CYS A 88 2.11 -3.96 -1.09
CA CYS A 88 3.38 -3.36 -1.49
C CYS A 88 3.36 -1.83 -1.35
N HIS A 89 2.23 -1.21 -1.68
CA HIS A 89 2.07 0.23 -1.77
C HIS A 89 1.11 0.76 -0.70
N VAL A 90 1.49 0.64 0.58
CA VAL A 90 0.64 0.98 1.73
C VAL A 90 0.20 2.45 1.65
N ASN A 91 -1.10 2.69 1.49
CA ASN A 91 -1.69 4.02 1.33
C ASN A 91 -0.97 4.83 0.23
N GLY A 92 -0.64 4.18 -0.89
CA GLY A 92 0.08 4.78 -2.01
C GLY A 92 1.56 5.10 -1.76
N ALA A 93 2.10 4.85 -0.56
CA ALA A 93 3.53 4.96 -0.26
C ALA A 93 4.23 3.60 -0.39
N SER A 94 5.57 3.57 -0.35
CA SER A 94 6.31 2.30 -0.33
C SER A 94 6.08 1.54 0.99
N ASN A 95 6.16 0.20 0.95
CA ASN A 95 6.23 -0.64 2.16
C ASN A 95 7.68 -1.05 2.48
N PRO A 96 8.40 -0.34 3.37
CA PRO A 96 9.79 -0.65 3.70
C PRO A 96 9.97 -1.93 4.53
N LYS A 97 8.89 -2.47 5.12
CA LYS A 97 8.94 -3.69 5.93
C LYS A 97 8.62 -4.95 5.13
N LEU A 98 8.04 -4.81 3.94
CA LEU A 98 7.68 -5.96 3.11
C LEU A 98 8.90 -6.81 2.82
N PHE A 99 8.80 -8.10 3.14
CA PHE A 99 9.84 -9.07 2.89
C PHE A 99 9.22 -10.42 2.55
N VAL A 100 9.62 -11.00 1.43
CA VAL A 100 9.21 -12.35 1.03
C VAL A 100 10.48 -13.15 0.71
N PRO A 101 10.84 -14.17 1.51
CA PRO A 101 12.02 -14.98 1.25
C PRO A 101 12.03 -15.54 -0.17
N GLY A 102 13.14 -15.35 -0.90
CA GLY A 102 13.28 -15.78 -2.30
C GLY A 102 12.63 -14.87 -3.34
N ALA A 103 11.92 -13.83 -2.93
CA ALA A 103 11.48 -12.71 -3.78
C ALA A 103 11.99 -11.35 -3.28
N SER A 104 12.62 -11.29 -2.11
CA SER A 104 13.23 -10.08 -1.55
C SER A 104 14.67 -10.38 -1.19
N SER A 105 15.58 -9.43 -1.46
CA SER A 105 16.96 -9.48 -0.96
C SER A 105 17.06 -8.91 0.46
N ARG A 106 16.17 -7.97 0.78
CA ARG A 106 16.01 -7.33 2.08
C ARG A 106 14.60 -6.68 2.21
N PRO A 107 14.19 -6.23 3.41
CA PRO A 107 12.93 -5.51 3.56
C PRO A 107 12.82 -4.30 2.64
N GLY A 108 11.63 -4.09 2.06
CA GLY A 108 11.34 -2.99 1.13
C GLY A 108 11.68 -3.28 -0.34
N THR A 109 12.14 -4.50 -0.64
CA THR A 109 12.46 -4.95 -2.01
C THR A 109 11.59 -6.12 -2.41
N PHE A 110 11.26 -6.23 -3.69
CA PHE A 110 10.43 -7.31 -4.21
C PHE A 110 10.74 -7.62 -5.67
N ASP A 111 10.75 -8.90 -6.00
CA ASP A 111 11.00 -9.45 -7.33
C ASP A 111 9.70 -10.04 -7.89
N THR A 112 9.10 -9.30 -8.82
CA THR A 112 7.89 -9.69 -9.54
C THR A 112 8.15 -10.71 -10.66
N THR A 113 9.41 -11.04 -10.91
CA THR A 113 9.86 -12.08 -11.83
C THR A 113 10.24 -13.37 -11.12
N SER A 114 9.90 -13.54 -9.84
CA SER A 114 10.05 -14.82 -9.16
C SER A 114 9.03 -15.87 -9.61
N LEU A 115 9.40 -17.16 -9.55
CA LEU A 115 8.51 -18.30 -9.88
C LEU A 115 7.20 -18.33 -9.07
N VAL A 116 7.16 -17.65 -7.92
CA VAL A 116 6.09 -17.75 -6.93
C VAL A 116 4.79 -17.12 -7.44
N PHE A 117 4.88 -16.00 -8.18
CA PHE A 117 3.72 -15.17 -8.52
C PHE A 117 3.27 -15.31 -9.97
N ASN A 118 4.21 -15.40 -10.91
CA ASN A 118 3.92 -15.83 -12.27
C ASN A 118 5.10 -16.58 -12.91
N PRO A 119 4.97 -17.88 -13.19
CA PRO A 119 6.02 -18.63 -13.89
C PRO A 119 6.38 -18.09 -15.28
N LYS A 120 5.49 -17.31 -15.92
CA LYS A 120 5.74 -16.72 -17.25
C LYS A 120 6.72 -15.55 -17.22
N THR A 121 6.86 -14.86 -16.08
CA THR A 121 7.80 -13.75 -15.91
C THR A 121 9.16 -14.22 -15.41
N PHE A 122 9.29 -15.51 -15.06
CA PHE A 122 10.50 -16.04 -14.46
C PHE A 122 11.74 -15.91 -15.35
N ASN A 123 12.76 -15.24 -14.84
CA ASN A 123 14.02 -14.94 -15.53
C ASN A 123 15.22 -15.73 -14.96
N SER A 124 15.05 -16.57 -13.94
CA SER A 124 16.12 -17.30 -13.23
C SER A 124 17.13 -16.43 -12.48
N ILE A 125 16.85 -15.15 -12.31
CA ILE A 125 17.70 -14.18 -11.60
C ILE A 125 16.89 -13.67 -10.41
N LEU A 126 17.54 -13.49 -9.26
CA LEU A 126 16.94 -12.78 -8.15
C LEU A 126 17.37 -11.32 -8.26
N ASP A 127 16.53 -10.49 -8.89
CA ASP A 127 16.76 -9.07 -9.12
C ASP A 127 15.65 -8.19 -8.49
N PRO A 128 15.44 -8.29 -7.16
CA PRO A 128 14.40 -7.56 -6.48
C PRO A 128 14.66 -6.06 -6.61
N VAL A 129 13.59 -5.35 -6.91
CA VAL A 129 13.58 -3.90 -7.03
C VAL A 129 12.96 -3.30 -5.78
N ARG A 130 13.36 -2.07 -5.45
CA ARG A 130 12.72 -1.32 -4.37
C ARG A 130 11.28 -1.00 -4.78
N ILE A 131 10.33 -1.24 -3.88
CA ILE A 131 8.94 -0.82 -4.09
C ILE A 131 8.85 0.72 -4.07
N PRO A 132 8.45 1.38 -5.18
CA PRO A 132 8.36 2.84 -5.22
C PRO A 132 7.11 3.35 -4.50
N SER A 133 7.14 4.61 -4.06
CA SER A 133 5.92 5.34 -3.73
C SER A 133 5.15 5.72 -5.01
N LEU A 134 3.83 5.70 -4.92
CA LEU A 134 2.91 6.10 -5.99
C LEU A 134 2.49 7.57 -5.88
N ARG A 135 2.92 8.30 -4.85
CA ARG A 135 2.65 9.74 -4.71
C ARG A 135 3.11 10.50 -5.95
N GLY A 136 2.19 11.24 -6.56
CA GLY A 136 2.44 12.03 -7.75
C GLY A 136 2.71 11.21 -9.01
N ALA A 137 2.36 9.91 -9.03
CA ALA A 137 2.60 9.00 -10.15
C ALA A 137 2.15 9.55 -11.51
N ARG A 138 1.08 10.36 -11.54
CA ARG A 138 0.59 11.06 -12.75
C ARG A 138 1.65 11.87 -13.50
N PHE A 139 2.73 12.29 -12.83
CA PHE A 139 3.82 13.08 -13.41
C PHE A 139 5.08 12.26 -13.70
N LEU A 140 5.04 10.96 -13.45
CA LEU A 140 6.21 10.09 -13.41
C LEU A 140 6.21 9.05 -14.52
N ALA A 141 5.50 9.25 -15.62
CA ALA A 141 5.71 8.42 -16.80
C ALA A 141 7.17 8.55 -17.31
N PRO A 142 7.75 7.53 -17.96
CA PRO A 142 7.22 6.17 -18.15
C PRO A 142 7.31 5.32 -16.87
N TYR A 143 6.44 4.32 -16.74
CA TYR A 143 6.29 3.44 -15.58
C TYR A 143 7.13 2.16 -15.70
N GLY A 144 7.32 1.50 -14.56
CA GLY A 144 8.25 0.39 -14.37
C GLY A 144 9.68 0.84 -14.04
N HIS A 145 10.46 -0.02 -13.38
CA HIS A 145 11.87 0.25 -13.05
C HIS A 145 12.73 0.44 -14.31
N ASP A 146 12.37 -0.27 -15.37
CA ASP A 146 12.99 -0.19 -16.67
C ASP A 146 12.46 0.96 -17.55
N GLY A 147 11.47 1.73 -17.05
CA GLY A 147 10.88 2.89 -17.72
C GLY A 147 10.35 2.62 -19.13
N ARG A 148 9.84 1.41 -19.42
CA ARG A 148 9.42 1.04 -20.79
C ARG A 148 7.95 1.33 -21.11
N ILE A 149 7.09 1.51 -20.10
CA ILE A 149 5.63 1.60 -20.32
C ILE A 149 5.17 3.04 -20.11
N THR A 150 4.71 3.74 -21.15
CA THR A 150 4.33 5.16 -21.05
C THR A 150 2.93 5.39 -20.48
N SER A 151 2.03 4.41 -20.61
CA SER A 151 0.64 4.47 -20.15
C SER A 151 0.50 3.87 -18.76
N LEU A 152 -0.09 4.63 -17.82
CA LEU A 152 -0.36 4.10 -16.48
C LEU A 152 -1.37 2.95 -16.54
N ARG A 153 -2.36 3.05 -17.42
CA ARG A 153 -3.36 2.00 -17.65
C ARG A 153 -2.72 0.69 -18.10
N ASP A 154 -1.77 0.77 -19.03
CA ASP A 154 -1.06 -0.41 -19.55
C ASP A 154 -0.12 -0.99 -18.48
N PHE A 155 0.50 -0.13 -17.67
CA PHE A 155 1.36 -0.57 -16.58
C PHE A 155 0.57 -1.30 -15.50
N VAL A 156 -0.55 -0.74 -15.04
CA VAL A 156 -1.44 -1.38 -14.06
C VAL A 156 -1.96 -2.71 -14.60
N TYR A 157 -2.37 -2.77 -15.87
CA TYR A 157 -2.75 -4.02 -16.52
C TYR A 157 -1.61 -5.04 -16.54
N ASN A 158 -0.39 -4.62 -16.85
CA ASN A 158 0.80 -5.47 -16.87
C ASN A 158 1.07 -6.08 -15.48
N VAL A 159 1.05 -5.26 -14.42
CA VAL A 159 1.27 -5.75 -13.05
C VAL A 159 0.22 -6.81 -12.70
N ILE A 160 -1.06 -6.51 -12.96
CA ILE A 160 -2.16 -7.43 -12.63
C ILE A 160 -2.03 -8.75 -13.40
N VAL A 161 -1.99 -8.69 -14.72
CA VAL A 161 -2.15 -9.88 -15.57
C VAL A 161 -0.83 -10.61 -15.80
N ASN A 162 0.25 -9.86 -16.02
CA ASN A 162 1.54 -10.44 -16.38
C ASN A 162 2.44 -10.67 -15.16
N GLU A 163 2.49 -9.78 -14.18
CA GLU A 163 3.39 -10.00 -13.02
C GLU A 163 2.76 -10.89 -11.96
N PHE A 164 1.47 -10.72 -11.69
CA PHE A 164 0.77 -11.43 -10.61
C PHE A 164 -0.26 -12.46 -11.06
N SER A 165 -0.32 -12.76 -12.36
CA SER A 165 -1.25 -13.76 -12.94
C SER A 165 -2.73 -13.51 -12.62
N GLY A 166 -3.12 -12.27 -12.36
CA GLY A 166 -4.48 -11.85 -12.07
C GLY A 166 -5.41 -11.98 -13.29
N PRO A 167 -6.73 -12.06 -13.06
CA PRO A 167 -7.70 -12.00 -14.14
C PRO A 167 -7.63 -10.63 -14.82
N LYS A 168 -7.97 -10.58 -16.10
CA LYS A 168 -8.18 -9.29 -16.78
C LYS A 168 -9.28 -8.51 -16.05
N PRO A 169 -9.00 -7.32 -15.48
CA PRO A 169 -10.04 -6.49 -14.89
C PRO A 169 -11.03 -6.00 -15.96
N SER A 170 -12.25 -5.66 -15.53
CA SER A 170 -13.15 -4.90 -16.40
C SER A 170 -12.56 -3.53 -16.71
N ASP A 171 -12.97 -2.91 -17.82
CA ASP A 171 -12.45 -1.59 -18.18
C ASP A 171 -12.72 -0.55 -17.09
N GLU A 172 -13.91 -0.61 -16.47
CA GLU A 172 -14.34 0.24 -15.36
C GLU A 172 -13.44 0.08 -14.12
N VAL A 173 -13.11 -1.15 -13.71
CA VAL A 173 -12.21 -1.38 -12.56
C VAL A 173 -10.79 -0.91 -12.88
N LEU A 174 -10.31 -1.16 -14.10
CA LEU A 174 -9.00 -0.70 -14.53
C LEU A 174 -8.94 0.84 -14.62
N ASP A 175 -9.99 1.49 -15.12
CA ASP A 175 -10.10 2.96 -15.11
C ASP A 175 -10.17 3.51 -13.70
N GLY A 176 -10.88 2.82 -12.80
CA GLY A 176 -10.92 3.14 -11.38
C GLY A 176 -9.52 3.12 -10.76
N LEU A 177 -8.77 2.02 -10.93
CA LEU A 177 -7.39 1.89 -10.43
C LEU A 177 -6.48 3.01 -10.95
N VAL A 178 -6.57 3.33 -12.25
CA VAL A 178 -5.81 4.43 -12.85
C VAL A 178 -6.23 5.78 -12.28
N ALA A 179 -7.53 6.01 -12.08
CA ALA A 179 -8.06 7.22 -11.48
C ALA A 179 -7.56 7.39 -10.03
N TYR A 180 -7.60 6.32 -9.22
CA TYR A 180 -7.07 6.31 -7.86
C TYR A 180 -5.58 6.67 -7.83
N ILE A 181 -4.74 5.96 -8.59
CA ILE A 181 -3.28 6.22 -8.60
C ILE A 181 -2.96 7.64 -9.10
N ASN A 182 -3.68 8.14 -10.09
CA ASN A 182 -3.49 9.52 -10.57
C ASN A 182 -3.96 10.58 -9.56
N ASP A 183 -4.87 10.25 -8.67
CA ASP A 183 -5.38 11.19 -7.67
C ASP A 183 -4.43 11.29 -6.46
N ILE A 184 -3.53 10.34 -6.22
CA ILE A 184 -2.54 10.40 -5.14
C ILE A 184 -1.49 11.48 -5.45
N ASP A 185 -1.51 12.58 -4.71
CA ASP A 185 -0.61 13.72 -4.90
C ASP A 185 0.67 13.61 -4.06
N PHE A 186 1.66 14.45 -4.39
CA PHE A 186 2.81 14.64 -3.50
C PHE A 186 2.37 15.33 -2.20
N LEU A 187 3.07 15.02 -1.11
CA LEU A 187 2.94 15.78 0.12
C LEU A 187 3.45 17.21 -0.09
N PRO A 188 2.77 18.24 0.43
CA PRO A 188 3.23 19.62 0.38
C PRO A 188 4.62 19.75 1.03
N ASN A 189 5.51 20.53 0.42
CA ASN A 189 6.84 20.76 0.96
C ASN A 189 7.21 22.26 0.89
N PRO A 190 7.12 23.02 2.00
CA PRO A 190 7.41 24.45 2.01
C PRO A 190 8.92 24.78 1.86
N LYS A 191 9.79 23.76 1.89
CA LYS A 191 11.23 23.92 1.64
C LYS A 191 11.57 24.01 0.16
N VAL A 192 10.64 23.67 -0.74
CA VAL A 192 10.83 23.69 -2.20
C VAL A 192 9.86 24.69 -2.82
N ALA A 193 10.38 25.71 -3.47
CA ALA A 193 9.59 26.72 -4.17
C ALA A 193 9.03 26.17 -5.50
N PRO A 194 8.00 26.81 -6.09
CA PRO A 194 7.65 26.56 -7.49
C PRO A 194 8.90 26.67 -8.39
N GLY A 195 9.17 25.63 -9.19
CA GLY A 195 10.38 25.52 -10.00
C GLY A 195 11.56 24.78 -9.33
N GLY A 196 11.36 24.20 -8.14
CA GLY A 196 12.29 23.23 -7.53
C GLY A 196 13.50 23.82 -6.81
N ARG A 197 13.59 25.14 -6.68
CA ARG A 197 14.64 25.79 -5.89
C ARG A 197 14.29 25.75 -4.41
N LEU A 198 15.30 25.63 -3.55
CA LEU A 198 15.08 25.64 -2.11
C LEU A 198 14.65 27.02 -1.61
N THR A 199 13.71 27.03 -0.66
CA THR A 199 13.32 28.24 0.08
C THR A 199 14.29 28.52 1.22
N ALA A 200 14.10 29.66 1.91
CA ALA A 200 14.87 29.99 3.10
C ALA A 200 14.77 28.93 4.22
N GLN A 201 13.66 28.18 4.26
CA GLN A 201 13.38 27.15 5.27
C GLN A 201 14.32 25.94 5.20
N ALA A 202 15.02 25.74 4.08
CA ALA A 202 15.94 24.61 3.91
C ALA A 202 17.30 24.80 4.62
N GLY A 203 17.55 25.97 5.23
CA GLY A 203 18.79 26.26 5.95
C GLY A 203 20.02 26.47 5.04
N ASP A 204 21.16 26.82 5.65
CA ASP A 204 22.39 27.12 4.91
C ASP A 204 23.03 25.88 4.28
N ALA A 205 23.01 24.74 4.98
CA ALA A 205 23.55 23.48 4.47
C ALA A 205 22.82 23.05 3.19
N GLY A 206 21.48 23.05 3.20
CA GLY A 206 20.68 22.75 2.01
C GLY A 206 20.98 23.70 0.85
N ARG A 207 21.17 25.00 1.11
CA ARG A 207 21.56 25.98 0.06
C ARG A 207 22.95 25.74 -0.52
N ARG A 208 23.92 25.31 0.30
CA ARG A 208 25.25 24.91 -0.19
C ARG A 208 25.16 23.62 -1.00
N GLY A 209 24.38 22.65 -0.53
CA GLY A 209 24.07 21.41 -1.25
C GLY A 209 23.40 21.67 -2.59
N GLU A 210 22.47 22.63 -2.66
CA GLU A 210 21.87 23.05 -3.92
C GLU A 210 22.92 23.55 -4.91
N LYS A 211 23.91 24.35 -4.46
CA LYS A 211 24.99 24.79 -5.37
C LYS A 211 25.82 23.62 -5.89
N LEU A 212 26.09 22.63 -5.04
CA LEU A 212 26.80 21.40 -5.43
C LEU A 212 25.98 20.55 -6.40
N PHE A 213 24.66 20.45 -6.18
CA PHE A 213 23.75 19.66 -7.01
C PHE A 213 23.68 20.16 -8.47
N PHE A 214 23.83 21.48 -8.66
CA PHE A 214 23.89 22.11 -9.98
C PHE A 214 25.30 22.22 -10.56
N LYS A 215 26.34 21.85 -9.78
CA LYS A 215 27.73 21.96 -10.21
C LYS A 215 28.04 20.88 -11.26
N PRO A 216 28.65 21.23 -12.40
CA PRO A 216 29.13 20.24 -13.36
C PRO A 216 30.13 19.26 -12.74
N PHE A 217 30.09 18.00 -13.19
CA PHE A 217 31.02 16.98 -12.71
C PHE A 217 32.45 17.31 -13.18
N PRO A 218 33.48 17.14 -12.32
CA PRO A 218 34.84 17.61 -12.62
C PRO A 218 35.46 17.03 -13.90
N ARG A 219 35.10 15.79 -14.26
CA ARG A 219 35.64 15.09 -15.43
C ARG A 219 34.64 14.95 -16.60
N GLN A 220 33.40 15.40 -16.42
CA GLN A 220 32.30 15.30 -17.37
C GLN A 220 31.43 16.56 -17.21
N ALA A 221 31.91 17.69 -17.74
CA ALA A 221 31.33 19.02 -17.48
C ALA A 221 29.92 19.20 -18.09
N GLU A 222 29.49 18.30 -18.96
CA GLU A 222 28.14 18.20 -19.50
C GLU A 222 27.14 17.58 -18.52
N LEU A 223 27.61 16.89 -17.48
CA LEU A 223 26.78 16.24 -16.47
C LEU A 223 26.75 17.03 -15.16
N SER A 224 25.60 16.96 -14.48
CA SER A 224 25.40 17.38 -13.09
C SER A 224 24.24 16.58 -12.50
N CYS A 225 24.08 16.58 -11.17
CA CYS A 225 22.93 15.92 -10.53
C CYS A 225 21.62 16.52 -11.05
N ALA A 226 21.56 17.86 -11.18
CA ALA A 226 20.42 18.60 -11.73
C ALA A 226 20.14 18.33 -13.23
N GLY A 227 21.08 17.72 -13.95
CA GLY A 227 20.91 17.37 -15.36
C GLY A 227 19.92 16.22 -15.57
N CYS A 228 19.92 15.23 -14.66
CA CYS A 228 18.94 14.13 -14.68
C CYS A 228 17.79 14.40 -13.70
N HIS A 229 18.10 14.90 -12.49
CA HIS A 229 17.10 15.23 -11.48
C HIS A 229 16.63 16.68 -11.62
N ILE A 230 15.89 16.97 -12.68
CA ILE A 230 15.53 18.33 -13.13
C ILE A 230 14.63 19.04 -12.09
N PRO A 231 15.12 20.08 -11.39
CA PRO A 231 14.36 20.71 -10.31
C PRO A 231 13.10 21.46 -10.80
N SER A 232 13.14 22.05 -11.99
CA SER A 232 11.98 22.77 -12.55
C SER A 232 10.79 21.85 -12.89
N GLY A 233 10.98 20.53 -12.91
CA GLY A 233 9.94 19.54 -13.07
C GLY A 233 9.68 18.78 -11.77
N THR A 234 9.57 17.46 -11.86
CA THR A 234 9.36 16.56 -10.72
C THR A 234 10.66 15.87 -10.31
N PHE A 235 11.79 16.59 -10.38
CA PHE A 235 13.13 16.08 -10.02
C PHE A 235 13.52 14.79 -10.74
N ASN A 236 13.08 14.66 -11.98
CA ASN A 236 13.47 13.61 -12.92
C ASN A 236 13.32 14.14 -14.34
N ASP A 237 14.01 13.49 -15.27
CA ASP A 237 14.03 13.81 -16.69
C ASP A 237 13.22 12.80 -17.53
N GLN A 238 12.50 11.88 -16.87
CA GLN A 238 11.74 10.80 -17.49
C GLN A 238 12.58 9.88 -18.40
N ALA A 239 13.91 9.90 -18.24
CA ALA A 239 14.84 9.11 -19.02
C ALA A 239 15.49 8.01 -18.18
N ARG A 240 16.35 7.22 -18.83
CA ARG A 240 17.07 6.10 -18.21
C ARG A 240 18.55 6.30 -18.41
N HIS A 241 19.33 6.02 -17.37
CA HIS A 241 20.77 6.24 -17.36
C HIS A 241 21.49 5.05 -16.78
N ASP A 242 22.73 4.84 -17.23
CA ASP A 242 23.66 3.97 -16.52
C ASP A 242 24.27 4.77 -15.38
N VAL A 243 23.98 4.33 -14.15
CA VAL A 243 24.46 4.96 -12.93
C VAL A 243 25.56 4.11 -12.26
N GLY A 244 26.22 3.24 -13.01
CA GLY A 244 27.27 2.35 -12.51
C GLY A 244 26.72 1.16 -11.72
N SER A 245 25.55 0.66 -12.10
CA SER A 245 24.86 -0.42 -11.41
C SER A 245 24.62 -1.68 -12.25
N GLY A 246 25.15 -1.73 -13.47
CA GLY A 246 25.02 -2.89 -14.35
C GLY A 246 23.80 -2.86 -15.28
N GLY A 247 23.19 -1.69 -15.49
CA GLY A 247 22.07 -1.53 -16.40
C GLY A 247 21.50 -0.11 -16.41
N LEU A 248 20.63 0.16 -17.38
CA LEU A 248 19.90 1.44 -17.45
C LEU A 248 18.74 1.43 -16.47
N VAL A 249 18.68 2.47 -15.64
CA VAL A 249 17.60 2.66 -14.67
C VAL A 249 16.96 4.00 -14.89
N LYS A 250 15.64 4.05 -14.70
CA LYS A 250 14.92 5.31 -14.80
C LYS A 250 15.29 6.24 -13.66
N THR A 251 15.48 7.53 -13.95
CA THR A 251 15.67 8.57 -12.93
C THR A 251 14.45 8.64 -11.99
N PRO A 252 14.59 8.33 -10.68
CA PRO A 252 13.48 8.49 -9.75
C PRO A 252 13.25 9.97 -9.43
N THR A 253 12.02 10.34 -9.11
CA THR A 253 11.76 11.65 -8.47
C THR A 253 12.45 11.72 -7.11
N LEU A 254 12.96 12.90 -6.77
CA LEU A 254 13.47 13.19 -5.43
C LEU A 254 12.40 13.75 -4.49
N LEU A 255 11.21 14.09 -5.00
CA LEU A 255 10.11 14.61 -4.19
C LEU A 255 9.59 13.52 -3.24
N ASN A 256 9.41 13.89 -1.96
CA ASN A 256 8.99 13.00 -0.88
C ASN A 256 9.85 11.73 -0.70
N ALA A 257 11.08 11.72 -1.22
CA ALA A 257 11.95 10.55 -1.20
C ALA A 257 12.40 10.13 0.22
N ASN A 258 12.31 11.02 1.22
CA ASN A 258 12.67 10.72 2.61
C ASN A 258 11.83 9.59 3.22
N PHE A 259 10.68 9.29 2.64
CA PHE A 259 9.73 8.29 3.12
C PHE A 259 9.77 6.99 2.30
N ASN A 260 10.77 6.85 1.43
CA ASN A 260 10.89 5.76 0.45
C ASN A 260 12.20 4.97 0.59
N ALA A 261 12.76 4.89 1.79
CA ALA A 261 13.90 4.02 2.09
C ALA A 261 13.47 2.53 2.02
N PRO A 262 14.36 1.58 1.69
CA PRO A 262 15.77 1.78 1.33
C PRO A 262 15.94 2.53 0.00
N TYR A 263 17.15 2.95 -0.36
CA TYR A 263 17.50 3.76 -1.53
C TYR A 263 18.15 2.98 -2.68
N PHE A 264 18.18 3.63 -3.85
CA PHE A 264 18.54 3.06 -5.15
C PHE A 264 17.43 2.19 -5.76
N HIS A 265 17.60 1.75 -7.01
CA HIS A 265 16.55 1.01 -7.74
C HIS A 265 16.36 -0.42 -7.21
N ASP A 266 17.38 -0.99 -6.57
CA ASP A 266 17.39 -2.33 -5.96
C ASP A 266 17.41 -2.30 -4.43
N GLY A 267 17.28 -1.11 -3.83
CA GLY A 267 17.23 -0.95 -2.37
C GLY A 267 18.56 -1.21 -1.65
N ARG A 268 19.72 -1.23 -2.32
CA ARG A 268 21.00 -1.57 -1.65
C ARG A 268 21.48 -0.57 -0.59
N TYR A 269 20.96 0.66 -0.57
CA TYR A 269 21.40 1.72 0.35
C TYR A 269 20.34 2.05 1.40
N ASP A 270 20.75 2.40 2.60
CA ASP A 270 19.85 2.78 3.70
C ASP A 270 19.80 4.29 3.94
N SER A 271 20.74 5.05 3.36
CA SER A 271 20.81 6.49 3.53
C SER A 271 21.23 7.24 2.25
N TYR A 272 20.97 8.55 2.22
CA TYR A 272 21.43 9.40 1.12
C TYR A 272 22.95 9.51 1.07
N GLU A 273 23.65 9.44 2.21
CA GLU A 273 25.11 9.44 2.27
C GLU A 273 25.68 8.31 1.43
N GLN A 274 25.15 7.09 1.57
CA GLN A 274 25.62 5.94 0.80
C GLN A 274 25.33 6.09 -0.71
N VAL A 275 24.20 6.73 -1.05
CA VAL A 275 23.86 7.06 -2.45
C VAL A 275 24.85 8.10 -3.01
N VAL A 276 25.13 9.17 -2.26
CA VAL A 276 26.08 10.21 -2.66
C VAL A 276 27.50 9.62 -2.79
N ASP A 277 27.93 8.79 -1.84
CA ASP A 277 29.21 8.10 -1.88
C ASP A 277 29.34 7.18 -3.11
N HIS A 278 28.25 6.54 -3.53
CA HIS A 278 28.22 5.77 -4.78
C HIS A 278 28.49 6.65 -5.98
N PHE A 279 27.77 7.77 -6.11
CA PHE A 279 27.95 8.70 -7.21
C PHE A 279 29.31 9.41 -7.20
N ASP A 280 29.85 9.74 -6.01
CA ASP A 280 31.19 10.28 -5.86
C ASP A 280 32.25 9.32 -6.43
N ARG A 281 32.16 8.02 -6.11
CA ARG A 281 33.07 7.01 -6.65
C ARG A 281 32.86 6.76 -8.14
N VAL A 282 31.63 6.63 -8.61
CA VAL A 282 31.32 6.29 -10.01
C VAL A 282 31.74 7.42 -10.96
N PHE A 283 31.55 8.68 -10.57
CA PHE A 283 31.84 9.84 -11.40
C PHE A 283 33.13 10.58 -11.02
N ASP A 284 33.86 10.10 -10.00
CA ASP A 284 35.09 10.70 -9.44
C ASP A 284 34.91 12.20 -9.14
N LEU A 285 33.90 12.51 -8.32
CA LEU A 285 33.46 13.88 -8.04
C LEU A 285 34.41 14.60 -7.07
N GLY A 286 35.15 13.86 -6.24
CA GLY A 286 36.10 14.39 -5.27
C GLY A 286 35.42 15.19 -4.15
N LEU A 287 34.23 14.74 -3.72
CA LEU A 287 33.46 15.41 -2.68
C LEU A 287 34.17 15.34 -1.33
N SER A 288 34.27 16.47 -0.63
CA SER A 288 34.70 16.47 0.77
C SER A 288 33.58 15.93 1.68
N ALA A 289 33.93 15.64 2.94
CA ALA A 289 32.93 15.29 3.95
C ALA A 289 31.86 16.39 4.11
N GLN A 290 32.24 17.66 4.01
CA GLN A 290 31.29 18.78 4.09
C GLN A 290 30.40 18.85 2.85
N ASP A 291 30.94 18.60 1.65
CA ASP A 291 30.15 18.59 0.42
C ASP A 291 29.08 17.48 0.46
N THR A 292 29.46 16.30 0.97
CA THR A 292 28.54 15.17 1.15
C THR A 292 27.41 15.52 2.13
N GLN A 293 27.75 16.10 3.29
CA GLN A 293 26.74 16.55 4.25
C GLN A 293 25.81 17.62 3.68
N ASP A 294 26.34 18.56 2.91
CA ASP A 294 25.56 19.63 2.28
C ASP A 294 24.62 19.06 1.20
N LEU A 295 25.10 18.14 0.35
CA LEU A 295 24.26 17.43 -0.63
C LEU A 295 23.17 16.61 0.04
N VAL A 296 23.48 15.89 1.12
CA VAL A 296 22.49 15.15 1.90
C VAL A 296 21.46 16.11 2.52
N ALA A 297 21.88 17.28 3.02
CA ALA A 297 20.95 18.30 3.50
C ALA A 297 20.02 18.82 2.38
N TYR A 298 20.53 18.97 1.16
CA TYR A 298 19.73 19.30 -0.03
C TYR A 298 18.71 18.19 -0.36
N LEU A 299 19.17 16.93 -0.43
CA LEU A 299 18.30 15.78 -0.71
C LEU A 299 17.21 15.61 0.35
N ASN A 300 17.56 15.77 1.62
CA ASN A 300 16.58 15.77 2.72
C ASN A 300 15.58 16.91 2.61
N ALA A 301 15.99 18.11 2.18
CA ALA A 301 15.08 19.24 2.01
C ALA A 301 14.12 19.05 0.83
N VAL A 302 14.60 18.52 -0.30
CA VAL A 302 13.78 18.21 -1.49
C VAL A 302 12.84 17.03 -1.24
N GLY A 303 13.35 15.98 -0.60
CA GLY A 303 12.64 14.75 -0.31
C GLY A 303 11.70 14.83 0.89
N ASP A 304 11.54 16.00 1.51
CA ASP A 304 10.64 16.19 2.64
C ASP A 304 9.16 16.28 2.23
N GLY A 305 8.28 16.31 3.22
CA GLY A 305 6.84 16.52 3.05
C GLY A 305 6.14 16.78 4.39
N GLU A 306 5.09 17.61 4.36
CA GLU A 306 4.31 17.95 5.54
C GLU A 306 3.41 16.81 5.99
N ARG A 307 3.49 16.47 7.28
CA ARG A 307 2.68 15.44 7.94
C ARG A 307 2.67 14.13 7.14
N PRO A 308 3.83 13.48 6.96
CA PRO A 308 3.95 12.32 6.06
C PRO A 308 3.23 11.06 6.55
N PHE A 309 2.83 11.05 7.82
CA PHE A 309 2.08 9.98 8.44
C PHE A 309 0.89 10.55 9.20
N ASP A 310 -0.22 9.82 9.14
CA ASP A 310 -1.37 10.03 10.01
C ASP A 310 -1.35 9.02 11.17
N LYS A 311 -1.87 9.45 12.31
CA LYS A 311 -2.09 8.55 13.45
C LYS A 311 -3.31 7.68 13.14
N ASP A 312 -3.11 6.37 13.17
CA ASP A 312 -4.21 5.43 12.97
C ASP A 312 -5.22 5.48 14.14
N GLY A 313 -6.46 5.08 13.86
CA GLY A 313 -7.53 5.09 14.86
C GLY A 313 -8.92 4.94 14.27
N VAL A 314 -9.91 4.85 15.15
CA VAL A 314 -11.31 4.61 14.76
C VAL A 314 -11.82 5.65 13.77
N VAL A 315 -11.50 6.93 13.97
CA VAL A 315 -12.04 8.02 13.14
C VAL A 315 -11.58 7.90 11.69
N ILE A 316 -10.28 7.70 11.46
CA ILE A 316 -9.74 7.62 10.10
C ILE A 316 -10.18 6.32 9.40
N ARG A 317 -10.22 5.19 10.13
CA ARG A 317 -10.71 3.91 9.60
C ARG A 317 -12.20 3.96 9.23
N MET A 318 -13.03 4.63 10.04
CA MET A 318 -14.45 4.78 9.69
C MET A 318 -14.68 5.76 8.54
N LYS A 319 -13.84 6.80 8.40
CA LYS A 319 -13.85 7.67 7.20
C LYS A 319 -13.57 6.84 5.94
N GLU A 320 -12.54 6.00 5.98
CA GLU A 320 -12.16 5.08 4.89
C GLU A 320 -13.29 4.11 4.53
N VAL A 321 -13.91 3.45 5.54
CA VAL A 321 -15.09 2.58 5.35
C VAL A 321 -16.24 3.34 4.66
N LEU A 322 -16.53 4.58 5.08
CA LEU A 322 -17.59 5.39 4.48
C LEU A 322 -17.29 5.70 3.00
N GLU A 323 -16.08 6.17 2.71
CA GLU A 323 -15.65 6.53 1.36
C GLU A 323 -15.66 5.33 0.42
N LEU A 324 -15.11 4.20 0.85
CA LEU A 324 -15.11 2.96 0.06
C LEU A 324 -16.54 2.45 -0.17
N SER A 325 -17.41 2.51 0.85
CA SER A 325 -18.81 2.09 0.70
C SER A 325 -19.63 2.96 -0.25
N SER A 326 -19.20 4.20 -0.52
CA SER A 326 -19.90 5.11 -1.45
C SER A 326 -20.05 4.56 -2.87
N VAL A 327 -19.17 3.64 -3.28
CA VAL A 327 -19.26 2.93 -4.56
C VAL A 327 -20.58 2.18 -4.71
N LEU A 328 -21.13 1.66 -3.61
CA LEU A 328 -22.42 0.97 -3.59
C LEU A 328 -23.59 1.89 -3.99
N GLN A 329 -23.50 3.20 -3.73
CA GLN A 329 -24.53 4.16 -4.10
C GLN A 329 -24.79 4.19 -5.62
N VAL A 330 -23.76 3.91 -6.42
CA VAL A 330 -23.83 3.89 -7.89
C VAL A 330 -24.01 2.46 -8.40
N ALA A 331 -23.31 1.49 -7.81
CA ALA A 331 -23.30 0.12 -8.29
C ALA A 331 -24.62 -0.63 -8.03
N ILE A 332 -25.28 -0.38 -6.90
CA ILE A 332 -26.56 -1.05 -6.54
C ILE A 332 -27.67 -0.67 -7.54
N PRO A 333 -27.99 0.62 -7.80
CA PRO A 333 -29.05 0.96 -8.76
C PRO A 333 -28.76 0.48 -10.19
N ALA A 334 -27.49 0.35 -10.55
CA ALA A 334 -27.06 -0.18 -11.84
C ALA A 334 -27.21 -1.72 -11.94
N GLY A 335 -27.51 -2.42 -10.84
CA GLY A 335 -27.53 -3.89 -10.81
C GLY A 335 -26.16 -4.51 -11.09
N ASN A 336 -25.07 -3.77 -10.87
CA ASN A 336 -23.71 -4.21 -11.17
C ASN A 336 -23.19 -5.15 -10.06
N THR A 337 -23.61 -6.41 -10.13
CA THR A 337 -23.27 -7.46 -9.15
C THR A 337 -21.76 -7.62 -8.96
N ALA A 338 -20.96 -7.47 -10.01
CA ALA A 338 -19.50 -7.58 -9.92
C ALA A 338 -18.88 -6.47 -9.06
N VAL A 339 -19.28 -5.20 -9.28
CA VAL A 339 -18.78 -4.07 -8.48
C VAL A 339 -19.36 -4.08 -7.07
N VAL A 340 -20.63 -4.47 -6.90
CA VAL A 340 -21.23 -4.63 -5.57
C VAL A 340 -20.48 -5.68 -4.75
N SER A 341 -20.17 -6.85 -5.34
CA SER A 341 -19.43 -7.90 -4.66
C SER A 341 -18.00 -7.47 -4.30
N LEU A 342 -17.32 -6.74 -5.19
CA LEU A 342 -16.01 -6.14 -4.91
C LEU A 342 -16.09 -5.16 -3.73
N ALA A 343 -17.06 -4.24 -3.73
CA ALA A 343 -17.23 -3.25 -2.68
C ALA A 343 -17.61 -3.89 -1.33
N VAL A 344 -18.55 -4.83 -1.31
CA VAL A 344 -18.94 -5.56 -0.09
C VAL A 344 -17.76 -6.34 0.49
N THR A 345 -16.96 -6.98 -0.38
CA THR A 345 -15.77 -7.73 0.05
C THR A 345 -14.68 -6.80 0.59
N GLY A 346 -14.40 -5.70 -0.10
CA GLY A 346 -13.38 -4.71 0.29
C GLY A 346 -13.73 -4.00 1.59
N VAL A 347 -14.94 -3.40 1.67
CA VAL A 347 -15.41 -2.75 2.91
C VAL A 347 -15.52 -3.76 4.05
N GLY A 348 -15.93 -5.00 3.77
CA GLY A 348 -15.94 -6.08 4.75
C GLY A 348 -14.55 -6.51 5.22
N ALA A 349 -13.50 -6.34 4.42
CA ALA A 349 -12.12 -6.56 4.83
C ALA A 349 -11.65 -5.47 5.80
N GLU A 350 -11.91 -4.19 5.50
CA GLU A 350 -11.61 -3.07 6.39
C GLU A 350 -12.28 -3.21 7.76
N LEU A 351 -13.55 -3.60 7.79
CA LEU A 351 -14.29 -3.83 9.04
C LEU A 351 -13.71 -5.02 9.84
N ARG A 352 -13.20 -6.04 9.15
CA ARG A 352 -12.53 -7.18 9.81
C ARG A 352 -11.15 -6.78 10.34
N GLU A 353 -10.36 -6.02 9.60
CA GLU A 353 -9.09 -5.48 10.08
C GLU A 353 -9.32 -4.60 11.33
N LEU A 354 -10.34 -3.73 11.30
CA LEU A 354 -10.73 -2.92 12.44
C LEU A 354 -11.17 -3.77 13.64
N THR A 355 -11.78 -4.94 13.38
CA THR A 355 -12.13 -5.92 14.40
C THR A 355 -10.88 -6.52 15.02
N GLU A 356 -9.87 -6.87 14.24
CA GLU A 356 -8.59 -7.40 14.74
C GLU A 356 -7.79 -6.37 15.54
N HIS A 357 -7.93 -5.08 15.21
CA HIS A 357 -7.40 -3.98 16.02
C HIS A 357 -8.06 -3.85 17.39
N ILE A 358 -9.19 -4.51 17.65
CA ILE A 358 -9.85 -4.56 18.96
C ILE A 358 -9.59 -5.94 19.55
N PRO A 359 -8.62 -6.12 20.48
CA PRO A 359 -8.22 -7.43 20.97
C PRO A 359 -9.39 -8.31 21.42
N ASP A 360 -9.26 -9.64 21.26
CA ASP A 360 -10.27 -10.62 21.67
C ASP A 360 -10.56 -10.52 23.18
N ILE A 361 -11.82 -10.67 23.57
CA ILE A 361 -12.27 -10.60 24.97
C ILE A 361 -11.58 -11.63 25.88
N ARG A 362 -11.08 -12.74 25.31
CA ARG A 362 -10.30 -13.77 26.02
C ARG A 362 -8.91 -13.29 26.42
N ASN A 363 -8.42 -12.22 25.81
CA ASN A 363 -7.19 -11.59 26.22
C ASN A 363 -7.41 -10.82 27.52
N ALA A 364 -7.13 -11.49 28.65
CA ALA A 364 -7.28 -10.95 29.99
C ALA A 364 -6.23 -9.88 30.36
N SER A 365 -5.19 -9.66 29.53
CA SER A 365 -4.20 -8.60 29.77
C SER A 365 -4.69 -7.21 29.32
N VAL A 366 -5.81 -7.14 28.60
CA VAL A 366 -6.40 -5.91 28.09
C VAL A 366 -7.74 -5.65 28.78
N GLY A 367 -7.94 -4.44 29.32
CA GLY A 367 -9.18 -4.04 29.99
C GLY A 367 -10.35 -3.76 29.03
N GLY A 368 -11.40 -3.12 29.55
CA GLY A 368 -12.54 -2.64 28.75
C GLY A 368 -13.35 -3.74 28.07
N ASN A 369 -13.62 -4.85 28.77
CA ASN A 369 -14.28 -6.03 28.18
C ASN A 369 -15.64 -5.69 27.56
N ASP A 370 -16.45 -4.87 28.24
CA ASP A 370 -17.78 -4.49 27.77
C ASP A 370 -17.68 -3.59 26.53
N GLU A 371 -16.77 -2.61 26.53
CA GLU A 371 -16.53 -1.73 25.40
C GLU A 371 -16.00 -2.50 24.18
N ARG A 372 -15.03 -3.39 24.38
CA ARG A 372 -14.48 -4.23 23.30
C ARG A 372 -15.52 -5.19 22.74
N LEU A 373 -16.32 -5.83 23.61
CA LEU A 373 -17.40 -6.72 23.18
C LEU A 373 -18.45 -5.98 22.36
N ALA A 374 -18.89 -4.80 22.82
CA ALA A 374 -19.84 -3.97 22.10
C ALA A 374 -19.28 -3.54 20.73
N ALA A 375 -18.03 -3.08 20.68
CA ALA A 375 -17.39 -2.67 19.44
C ALA A 375 -17.28 -3.81 18.41
N ARG A 376 -16.84 -5.01 18.84
CA ARG A 376 -16.78 -6.18 17.96
C ARG A 376 -18.17 -6.63 17.49
N ALA A 377 -19.21 -6.49 18.31
CA ALA A 377 -20.59 -6.77 17.91
C ALA A 377 -21.08 -5.80 16.82
N ILE A 378 -20.84 -4.50 16.99
CA ILE A 378 -21.17 -3.47 15.99
C ILE A 378 -20.51 -3.79 14.64
N LEU A 379 -19.21 -4.09 14.64
CA LEU A 379 -18.47 -4.40 13.40
C LEU A 379 -19.00 -5.66 12.72
N LYS A 380 -19.33 -6.69 13.50
CA LYS A 380 -19.94 -7.92 12.98
C LYS A 380 -21.29 -7.63 12.30
N ASP A 381 -22.13 -6.81 12.91
CA ASP A 381 -23.45 -6.46 12.36
C ASP A 381 -23.32 -5.69 11.05
N LEU A 382 -22.35 -4.76 10.95
CA LEU A 382 -22.05 -4.06 9.69
C LEU A 382 -21.63 -5.02 8.56
N VAL A 383 -20.75 -6.00 8.87
CA VAL A 383 -20.35 -7.03 7.90
C VAL A 383 -21.55 -7.87 7.45
N LEU A 384 -22.48 -8.18 8.36
CA LEU A 384 -23.70 -8.91 8.02
C LEU A 384 -24.64 -8.07 7.13
N THR A 385 -24.77 -6.78 7.37
CA THR A 385 -25.53 -5.86 6.51
C THR A 385 -24.95 -5.81 5.10
N LEU A 386 -23.63 -5.67 4.95
CA LEU A 386 -22.97 -5.70 3.64
C LEU A 386 -23.25 -7.01 2.89
N ARG A 387 -23.24 -8.15 3.60
CA ARG A 387 -23.59 -9.44 2.99
C ARG A 387 -25.05 -9.52 2.53
N ARG A 388 -25.98 -8.89 3.24
CA ARG A 388 -27.39 -8.82 2.80
C ARG A 388 -27.53 -8.00 1.53
N ILE A 389 -26.85 -6.85 1.45
CA ILE A 389 -26.81 -6.02 0.24
C ILE A 389 -26.37 -6.85 -0.97
N ASP A 390 -25.28 -7.61 -0.86
CA ASP A 390 -24.78 -8.46 -1.94
C ASP A 390 -25.80 -9.54 -2.38
N ILE A 391 -26.47 -10.18 -1.41
CA ILE A 391 -27.52 -11.17 -1.65
C ILE A 391 -28.75 -10.54 -2.34
N ASP A 392 -29.16 -9.34 -1.91
CA ASP A 392 -30.33 -8.65 -2.44
C ASP A 392 -30.08 -8.19 -3.89
N VAL A 393 -28.93 -7.60 -4.18
CA VAL A 393 -28.55 -7.22 -5.55
C VAL A 393 -28.47 -8.45 -6.45
N SER A 394 -27.83 -9.53 -5.98
CA SER A 394 -27.73 -10.79 -6.73
C SER A 394 -29.08 -11.42 -7.04
N ALA A 395 -30.09 -11.17 -6.22
CA ALA A 395 -31.46 -11.61 -6.42
C ALA A 395 -32.35 -10.59 -7.17
N GLY A 396 -31.79 -9.48 -7.65
CA GLY A 396 -32.52 -8.42 -8.34
C GLY A 396 -33.39 -7.54 -7.44
N ARG A 397 -33.27 -7.65 -6.11
CA ARG A 397 -34.00 -6.84 -5.12
C ARG A 397 -33.29 -5.51 -4.88
N ILE A 398 -33.25 -4.66 -5.91
CA ILE A 398 -32.48 -3.40 -5.89
C ILE A 398 -32.97 -2.41 -4.83
N ASP A 399 -34.30 -2.29 -4.65
CA ASP A 399 -34.87 -1.37 -3.66
C ASP A 399 -34.52 -1.78 -2.22
N ASP A 400 -34.58 -3.08 -1.92
CA ASP A 400 -34.21 -3.63 -0.60
C ASP A 400 -32.71 -3.40 -0.32
N ALA A 401 -31.85 -3.68 -1.30
CA ALA A 401 -30.42 -3.43 -1.21
C ALA A 401 -30.10 -1.93 -0.98
N MET A 402 -30.80 -1.03 -1.66
CA MET A 402 -30.64 0.42 -1.47
C MET A 402 -31.16 0.91 -0.12
N ALA A 403 -32.16 0.25 0.46
CA ALA A 403 -32.63 0.56 1.81
C ALA A 403 -31.57 0.14 2.85
N GLU A 404 -31.06 -1.09 2.74
CA GLU A 404 -29.99 -1.61 3.60
C GLU A 404 -28.71 -0.74 3.50
N TYR A 405 -28.30 -0.34 2.29
CA TYR A 405 -27.15 0.55 2.10
C TYR A 405 -27.35 1.93 2.75
N ARG A 406 -28.54 2.53 2.64
CA ARG A 406 -28.83 3.82 3.28
C ARG A 406 -28.74 3.72 4.80
N SER A 407 -29.25 2.65 5.38
CA SER A 407 -29.10 2.38 6.82
C SER A 407 -27.65 2.17 7.21
N PHE A 408 -26.89 1.39 6.43
CA PHE A 408 -25.45 1.19 6.64
C PHE A 408 -24.68 2.52 6.63
N ALA A 409 -24.89 3.36 5.61
CA ALA A 409 -24.18 4.63 5.47
C ALA A 409 -24.48 5.60 6.63
N LEU A 410 -25.73 5.65 7.11
CA LEU A 410 -26.10 6.45 8.28
C LEU A 410 -25.37 5.97 9.55
N LEU A 411 -25.37 4.66 9.80
CA LEU A 411 -24.69 4.08 10.96
C LEU A 411 -23.18 4.35 10.94
N VAL A 412 -22.54 4.11 9.79
CA VAL A 412 -21.10 4.31 9.59
C VAL A 412 -20.71 5.78 9.75
N ASN A 413 -21.56 6.71 9.33
CA ASN A 413 -21.25 8.14 9.41
C ASN A 413 -21.44 8.74 10.81
N PHE A 414 -22.41 8.25 11.59
CA PHE A 414 -22.81 8.90 12.84
C PHE A 414 -22.62 8.02 14.09
N ASP A 415 -23.28 6.86 14.15
CA ASP A 415 -23.40 6.10 15.40
C ASP A 415 -22.20 5.18 15.67
N VAL A 416 -21.72 4.50 14.62
CA VAL A 416 -20.64 3.51 14.71
C VAL A 416 -19.33 4.15 15.19
N PRO A 417 -18.87 5.30 14.64
CA PRO A 417 -17.63 5.92 15.11
C PRO A 417 -17.68 6.23 16.61
N VAL A 418 -18.84 6.71 17.11
CA VAL A 418 -19.03 6.99 18.54
C VAL A 418 -18.97 5.72 19.39
N GLY A 419 -19.60 4.63 18.92
CA GLY A 419 -19.56 3.33 19.59
C GLY A 419 -18.15 2.76 19.67
N LEU A 420 -17.43 2.74 18.54
CA LEU A 420 -16.07 2.21 18.45
C LEU A 420 -15.05 3.07 19.21
N LYS A 421 -15.24 4.39 19.28
CA LYS A 421 -14.34 5.30 20.01
C LYS A 421 -14.23 4.93 21.50
N LYS A 422 -15.28 4.36 22.08
CA LYS A 422 -15.28 3.89 23.48
C LYS A 422 -14.31 2.74 23.71
N ALA A 423 -14.07 1.90 22.69
CA ALA A 423 -13.15 0.77 22.76
C ALA A 423 -11.70 1.15 22.39
N GLU A 424 -11.47 2.30 21.76
CA GLU A 424 -10.13 2.73 21.28
C GLU A 424 -9.05 2.76 22.38
N PRO A 425 -9.31 3.17 23.65
CA PRO A 425 -8.31 3.09 24.71
C PRO A 425 -7.80 1.67 24.99
N TRP A 426 -8.59 0.66 24.65
CA TRP A 426 -8.34 -0.77 24.86
C TRP A 426 -8.01 -1.50 23.56
N SER A 427 -7.80 -0.77 22.47
CA SER A 427 -7.52 -1.33 21.16
C SER A 427 -6.02 -1.23 20.83
N LEU A 428 -5.59 -1.87 19.75
CA LEU A 428 -4.25 -1.77 19.21
C LEU A 428 -3.91 -0.37 18.67
N PHE A 429 -4.89 0.55 18.58
CA PHE A 429 -4.60 1.97 18.31
C PHE A 429 -3.97 2.69 19.52
N ASN A 430 -4.12 2.12 20.72
CA ASN A 430 -3.43 2.59 21.91
C ASN A 430 -2.02 2.00 21.94
N SER A 431 -1.00 2.88 21.93
CA SER A 431 0.41 2.46 21.91
C SER A 431 0.81 1.53 23.06
N ASN A 432 0.24 1.70 24.26
CA ASN A 432 0.56 0.85 25.40
C ASN A 432 -0.03 -0.56 25.23
N VAL A 433 -1.27 -0.64 24.74
CA VAL A 433 -1.95 -1.91 24.44
C VAL A 433 -1.22 -2.61 23.29
N HIS A 434 -0.92 -1.87 22.21
CA HIS A 434 -0.17 -2.36 21.05
C HIS A 434 1.17 -2.97 21.45
N GLN A 435 2.01 -2.23 22.18
CA GLN A 435 3.32 -2.73 22.64
C GLN A 435 3.19 -3.97 23.51
N SER A 436 2.24 -3.98 24.45
CA SER A 436 2.01 -5.11 25.34
C SER A 436 1.52 -6.35 24.59
N TYR A 437 0.64 -6.15 23.60
CA TYR A 437 0.07 -7.20 22.75
C TYR A 437 1.14 -7.88 21.90
N TYR A 438 1.91 -7.12 21.13
CA TYR A 438 2.96 -7.67 20.26
C TYR A 438 4.16 -8.20 21.05
N ALA A 439 4.51 -7.61 22.20
CA ALA A 439 5.53 -8.20 23.08
C ALA A 439 5.10 -9.56 23.65
N ALA A 440 3.80 -9.78 23.88
CA ALA A 440 3.29 -11.09 24.31
C ALA A 440 3.29 -12.11 23.15
N LEU A 441 2.88 -11.69 21.95
CA LEU A 441 2.92 -12.53 20.74
C LEU A 441 4.35 -12.98 20.40
N GLY A 442 5.32 -12.05 20.44
CA GLY A 442 6.73 -12.35 20.17
C GLY A 442 7.37 -13.34 21.16
N ARG A 443 6.78 -13.55 22.34
CA ARG A 443 7.21 -14.59 23.29
C ARG A 443 6.60 -15.96 23.00
N LEU A 444 5.48 -16.00 22.26
CA LEU A 444 4.75 -17.22 21.90
C LEU A 444 5.20 -17.79 20.55
N LEU A 445 5.70 -16.95 19.66
CA LEU A 445 6.30 -17.36 18.39
C LEU A 445 7.76 -17.79 18.61
N PRO A 446 8.18 -19.01 18.20
CA PRO A 446 9.57 -19.39 18.27
C PRO A 446 10.41 -18.43 17.42
N ALA A 447 11.56 -18.01 17.93
CA ALA A 447 12.54 -17.22 17.18
C ALA A 447 13.03 -18.00 15.95
N ALA A 448 12.33 -17.87 14.82
CA ALA A 448 12.79 -18.33 13.54
C ALA A 448 13.89 -17.37 13.07
N GLY A 449 15.15 -17.67 13.38
CA GLY A 449 16.27 -16.91 12.80
C GLY A 449 17.56 -16.76 13.61
N GLN A 450 17.86 -17.61 14.59
CA GLN A 450 19.26 -17.77 15.04
C GLN A 450 19.77 -19.14 14.63
N GLN A 451 20.43 -19.20 13.47
CA GLN A 451 21.41 -20.27 13.24
C GLN A 451 22.68 -19.92 14.04
N PRO A 452 23.28 -20.89 14.76
CA PRO A 452 24.50 -20.67 15.51
C PRO A 452 25.70 -20.54 14.56
N GLN A 453 26.53 -19.53 14.87
CA GLN A 453 27.91 -19.21 14.43
C GLN A 453 28.50 -19.92 13.22
#